data_AF-A0AAD9C6V0-F1
#
_entry.id   AF-A0AAD9C6V0-F1
#
_cell.length_a   1.000
_cell.length_b   1.000
_cell.length_c   1.000
_cell.angle_alpha   90.00
_cell.angle_beta   90.00
_cell.angle_gamma   90.00
#
_symmetry.space_group_name_H-M   'P 1'
#
loop_
_entity.id
_entity.type
_entity.pdbx_description
1 polymer ?
#
loop_
_entity_poly.entity_id
_entity_poly.type
_entity_poly.pdbx_seq_one_letter_code
_entity_poly.pdbx_strand_id
1 'polypeptide(L)'
;MEDDAPVIYGLEFQARALTAQTAETDAIRFLVGTQSLKFDNQLIAKTLVLGRTIHIIDFDDENNIINKNVLLHQAGEIWHIGASPADKAVLTTCYNKSDDSRVVSCAAVWRMPCDWETGSNDSPDDSAHNPQTLELLCHLDDSPHGNAACVLWEPMGDGKRVISLADNHALLWDLHESSTQAKVSSTATLEGKGQLKFTSGKWSPHHNCSQLATANDTAIRGWDLRTM
;
A
#
# COMPACT_ATOMS: atom_id res chain seq x y z
N MET A 1 -33.60 -3.24 15.46
CA MET A 1 -32.77 -2.99 14.28
C MET A 1 -33.01 -4.19 13.39
N GLU A 2 -33.64 -4.00 12.25
CA GLU A 2 -33.64 -5.04 11.21
C GLU A 2 -32.18 -5.20 10.79
N ASP A 3 -31.65 -6.43 10.82
CA ASP A 3 -30.30 -6.69 10.33
C ASP A 3 -30.32 -6.52 8.80
N ASP A 4 -29.78 -5.41 8.32
CA ASP A 4 -29.61 -5.18 6.89
C ASP A 4 -28.77 -6.30 6.26
N ALA A 5 -29.17 -6.74 5.08
CA ALA A 5 -28.49 -7.83 4.40
C ALA A 5 -27.05 -7.40 4.02
N PRO A 6 -26.05 -8.28 4.19
CA PRO A 6 -24.67 -7.96 3.88
C PRO A 6 -24.47 -7.72 2.38
N VAL A 7 -23.75 -6.66 2.03
CA VAL A 7 -23.35 -6.39 0.64
C VAL A 7 -22.02 -7.08 0.35
N ILE A 8 -21.96 -7.78 -0.78
CA ILE A 8 -20.81 -8.60 -1.15
C ILE A 8 -20.21 -8.05 -2.44
N TYR A 9 -18.93 -7.68 -2.38
CA TYR A 9 -18.14 -7.35 -3.55
C TYR A 9 -17.14 -8.48 -3.87
N GLY A 10 -17.25 -9.04 -5.07
CA GLY A 10 -16.37 -10.10 -5.57
C GLY A 10 -15.17 -9.53 -6.34
N LEU A 11 -13.99 -10.10 -6.10
CA LEU A 11 -12.77 -9.78 -6.83
C LEU A 11 -12.51 -10.83 -7.92
N GLU A 12 -12.02 -10.37 -9.07
CA GLU A 12 -11.66 -11.24 -10.20
C GLU A 12 -10.34 -11.98 -9.95
N PHE A 13 -9.44 -11.37 -9.17
CA PHE A 13 -8.12 -11.90 -8.84
C PHE A 13 -7.98 -12.03 -7.32
N GLN A 14 -7.05 -12.90 -6.91
CA GLN A 14 -6.71 -13.05 -5.50
C GLN A 14 -6.20 -11.72 -4.94
N ALA A 15 -6.69 -11.32 -3.77
CA ALA A 15 -6.18 -10.18 -3.02
C ALA A 15 -5.51 -10.64 -1.73
N ARG A 16 -4.56 -9.83 -1.27
CA ARG A 16 -3.83 -10.05 -0.01
C ARG A 16 -3.71 -8.81 0.86
N ALA A 17 -3.81 -7.63 0.25
CA ALA A 17 -3.73 -6.36 0.96
C ALA A 17 -5.10 -5.68 0.95
N LEU A 18 -5.54 -5.23 2.13
CA LEU A 18 -6.75 -4.45 2.35
C LEU A 18 -6.41 -3.36 3.38
N THR A 19 -6.79 -2.12 3.09
CA THR A 19 -6.72 -1.03 4.07
C THR A 19 -7.87 -0.05 3.88
N ALA A 20 -8.34 0.56 4.96
CA ALA A 20 -9.21 1.73 4.87
C ALA A 20 -8.40 2.95 4.35
N GLN A 21 -9.06 3.87 3.66
CA GLN A 21 -8.46 5.15 3.25
C GLN A 21 -8.47 6.12 4.44
N THR A 22 -7.32 6.27 5.10
CA THR A 22 -7.24 6.94 6.42
C THR A 22 -7.56 8.44 6.37
N ALA A 23 -7.14 9.14 5.32
CA ALA A 23 -7.40 10.57 5.14
C ALA A 23 -8.81 10.89 4.61
N GLU A 24 -9.62 9.89 4.26
CA GLU A 24 -11.02 10.07 3.88
C GLU A 24 -11.89 9.81 5.11
N THR A 25 -12.52 10.86 5.63
CA THR A 25 -13.33 10.80 6.85
C THR A 25 -14.83 10.84 6.57
N ASP A 26 -15.21 11.21 5.35
CA ASP A 26 -16.59 11.50 4.99
C ASP A 26 -17.24 10.36 4.18
N ALA A 27 -16.44 9.37 3.74
CA ALA A 27 -16.91 8.20 3.00
C ALA A 27 -16.31 6.91 3.55
N ILE A 28 -17.07 5.81 3.50
CA ILE A 28 -16.60 4.48 3.89
C ILE A 28 -15.84 3.87 2.72
N ARG A 29 -14.51 4.10 2.69
CA ARG A 29 -13.68 3.68 1.55
C ARG A 29 -12.53 2.76 1.91
N PHE A 30 -12.39 1.71 1.11
CA PHE A 30 -11.34 0.69 1.24
C PHE A 30 -10.52 0.55 -0.03
N LEU A 31 -9.23 0.27 0.13
CA LEU A 31 -8.29 -0.06 -0.91
C LEU A 31 -7.96 -1.56 -0.84
N VAL A 32 -8.10 -2.26 -1.96
CA VAL A 32 -7.80 -3.69 -2.06
C VAL A 32 -6.77 -3.94 -3.15
N GLY A 33 -5.64 -4.51 -2.77
CA GLY A 33 -4.54 -4.85 -3.68
C GLY A 33 -4.61 -6.30 -4.14
N THR A 34 -4.60 -6.51 -5.45
CA THR A 34 -4.60 -7.84 -6.06
C THR A 34 -3.18 -8.39 -6.29
N GLN A 35 -3.10 -9.71 -6.43
CA GLN A 35 -1.91 -10.49 -6.72
C GLN A 35 -2.20 -11.34 -7.96
N SER A 36 -1.37 -11.21 -9.00
CA SER A 36 -1.51 -12.01 -10.21
C SER A 36 -0.16 -12.40 -10.79
N LEU A 37 0.22 -13.65 -10.51
CA LEU A 37 1.36 -14.37 -11.06
C LEU A 37 0.90 -15.12 -12.32
N LYS A 38 0.73 -14.45 -13.47
CA LYS A 38 0.53 -15.19 -14.73
C LYS A 38 1.48 -14.73 -15.83
N PHE A 39 2.64 -15.38 -15.88
CA PHE A 39 3.45 -15.44 -17.09
C PHE A 39 2.98 -16.64 -17.92
N ASP A 40 2.42 -16.38 -19.10
CA ASP A 40 2.75 -17.06 -20.35
C ASP A 40 1.88 -16.55 -21.51
N ASN A 41 2.53 -16.16 -22.62
CA ASN A 41 2.00 -15.74 -23.92
C ASN A 41 1.48 -14.29 -24.10
N GLN A 42 1.90 -13.67 -25.23
CA GLN A 42 1.73 -12.24 -25.56
C GLN A 42 0.27 -11.73 -25.63
N LEU A 43 -0.72 -12.62 -25.80
CA LEU A 43 -2.14 -12.24 -25.73
C LEU A 43 -2.61 -11.97 -24.29
N ILE A 44 -1.89 -12.52 -23.29
CA ILE A 44 -2.16 -12.37 -21.86
C ILE A 44 -1.50 -11.11 -21.29
N ALA A 45 -0.65 -10.39 -22.02
CA ALA A 45 -0.03 -9.16 -21.53
C ALA A 45 -1.07 -8.09 -21.10
N LYS A 46 -2.20 -7.98 -21.82
CA LYS A 46 -3.32 -7.11 -21.40
C LYS A 46 -4.00 -7.61 -20.11
N THR A 47 -4.25 -8.91 -19.98
CA THR A 47 -4.81 -9.53 -18.76
C THR A 47 -3.84 -9.49 -17.58
N LEU A 48 -2.52 -9.53 -17.83
CA LEU A 48 -1.46 -9.50 -16.82
C LEU A 48 -1.31 -8.11 -16.19
N VAL A 49 -1.42 -7.05 -17.00
CA VAL A 49 -1.51 -5.67 -16.50
C VAL A 49 -2.79 -5.47 -15.67
N LEU A 50 -3.89 -6.07 -16.08
CA LEU A 50 -5.18 -6.00 -15.37
C LEU A 50 -5.22 -6.81 -14.06
N GLY A 51 -4.32 -7.78 -13.87
CA GLY A 51 -4.27 -8.57 -12.63
C GLY A 51 -3.56 -7.88 -11.46
N ARG A 52 -2.90 -6.75 -11.71
CA ARG A 52 -2.17 -5.97 -10.70
C ARG A 52 -2.86 -4.64 -10.53
N THR A 53 -3.87 -4.61 -9.67
CA THR A 53 -4.75 -3.47 -9.51
C THR A 53 -4.97 -3.15 -8.04
N ILE A 54 -5.34 -1.90 -7.81
CA ILE A 54 -5.95 -1.45 -6.56
C ILE A 54 -7.41 -1.18 -6.85
N HIS A 55 -8.28 -1.97 -6.23
CA HIS A 55 -9.70 -1.70 -6.21
C HIS A 55 -9.99 -0.71 -5.09
N ILE A 56 -10.68 0.36 -5.44
CA ILE A 56 -11.17 1.37 -4.53
C ILE A 56 -12.66 1.10 -4.36
N ILE A 57 -13.04 0.67 -3.17
CA ILE A 57 -14.40 0.27 -2.82
C ILE A 57 -14.99 1.40 -1.99
N ASP A 58 -16.05 2.01 -2.50
CA ASP A 58 -16.81 3.05 -1.83
C ASP A 58 -18.17 2.47 -1.41
N PHE A 59 -18.42 2.40 -0.10
CA PHE A 59 -19.64 1.84 0.45
C PHE A 59 -20.56 2.95 0.92
N ASP A 60 -21.71 3.04 0.27
CA ASP A 60 -22.83 3.90 0.64
C ASP A 60 -23.73 3.11 1.61
N ASP A 61 -23.63 3.45 2.90
CA ASP A 61 -24.37 2.80 3.98
C ASP A 61 -25.85 3.22 4.02
N GLU A 62 -26.20 4.38 3.45
CA GLU A 62 -27.59 4.83 3.36
C GLU A 62 -28.38 4.02 2.32
N ASN A 63 -27.77 3.75 1.18
CA ASN A 63 -28.42 3.03 0.07
C ASN A 63 -28.04 1.54 0.01
N ASN A 64 -27.10 1.10 0.84
CA ASN A 64 -26.54 -0.25 0.84
C ASN A 64 -25.93 -0.64 -0.53
N ILE A 65 -25.21 0.29 -1.16
CA ILE A 65 -24.63 0.16 -2.50
C ILE A 65 -23.10 0.21 -2.41
N ILE A 66 -22.42 -0.63 -3.19
CA ILE A 66 -20.97 -0.57 -3.38
C ILE A 66 -20.67 0.01 -4.77
N ASN A 67 -19.95 1.13 -4.78
CA ASN A 67 -19.31 1.67 -5.97
C ASN A 67 -17.84 1.23 -6.02
N LYS A 68 -17.30 1.08 -7.23
CA LYS A 68 -15.92 0.62 -7.42
C LYS A 68 -15.19 1.47 -8.45
N ASN A 69 -13.91 1.73 -8.19
CA ASN A 69 -12.94 2.10 -9.21
C ASN A 69 -11.73 1.16 -9.14
N VAL A 70 -11.03 0.97 -10.25
CA VAL A 70 -9.88 0.08 -10.38
C VAL A 70 -8.72 0.83 -11.00
N LEU A 71 -7.62 0.95 -10.24
CA LEU A 71 -6.37 1.55 -10.69
C LEU A 71 -5.32 0.49 -10.98
N LEU A 72 -4.58 0.64 -12.08
CA LEU A 72 -3.45 -0.22 -12.42
C LEU A 72 -2.25 0.06 -11.51
N HIS A 73 -1.63 -1.01 -11.01
CA HIS A 73 -0.37 -1.01 -10.29
C HIS A 73 0.70 -1.75 -11.13
N GLN A 74 1.33 -1.04 -12.06
CA GLN A 74 2.22 -1.64 -13.06
C GLN A 74 3.53 -2.21 -12.47
N ALA A 75 3.89 -1.81 -11.25
CA ALA A 75 5.19 -2.12 -10.66
C ALA A 75 5.36 -3.58 -10.21
N GLY A 76 4.26 -4.27 -9.88
CA GLY A 76 4.34 -5.63 -9.36
C GLY A 76 3.11 -6.07 -8.59
N GLU A 77 3.21 -7.24 -7.99
CA GLU A 77 2.13 -7.83 -7.18
C GLU A 77 2.08 -7.20 -5.81
N ILE A 78 0.90 -6.86 -5.32
CA ILE A 78 0.77 -6.07 -4.09
C ILE A 78 0.73 -6.98 -2.87
N TRP A 79 1.66 -6.79 -1.93
CA TRP A 79 1.77 -7.55 -0.68
C TRP A 79 1.34 -6.76 0.54
N HIS A 80 1.47 -5.44 0.49
CA HIS A 80 1.05 -4.53 1.55
C HIS A 80 0.57 -3.22 0.92
N ILE A 81 -0.46 -2.59 1.52
CA ILE A 81 -0.90 -1.24 1.19
C ILE A 81 -0.99 -0.44 2.48
N GLY A 82 -0.48 0.79 2.49
CA GLY A 82 -0.73 1.77 3.54
C GLY A 82 -1.36 3.03 2.96
N ALA A 83 -2.53 3.44 3.43
CA ALA A 83 -3.13 4.72 3.04
C ALA A 83 -2.46 5.87 3.80
N SER A 84 -2.19 6.98 3.11
CA SER A 84 -1.69 8.18 3.78
C SER A 84 -2.75 8.71 4.77
N PRO A 85 -2.33 9.16 5.96
CA PRO A 85 -3.21 9.79 6.94
C PRO A 85 -3.53 11.25 6.62
N ALA A 86 -2.82 11.88 5.66
CA ALA A 86 -2.94 13.31 5.37
C ALA A 86 -3.48 13.63 3.96
N ASP A 87 -3.36 12.71 3.01
CA ASP A 87 -3.81 12.90 1.63
C ASP A 87 -4.49 11.62 1.12
N LYS A 88 -5.80 11.67 0.87
CA LYS A 88 -6.57 10.50 0.45
C LYS A 88 -6.09 9.91 -0.89
N ALA A 89 -5.48 10.72 -1.75
CA ALA A 89 -4.97 10.27 -3.03
C ALA A 89 -3.57 9.64 -2.91
N VAL A 90 -2.94 9.62 -1.74
CA VAL A 90 -1.57 9.08 -1.56
C VAL A 90 -1.60 7.76 -0.80
N LEU A 91 -0.84 6.78 -1.27
CA LEU A 91 -0.68 5.50 -0.63
C LEU A 91 0.74 4.95 -0.78
N THR A 92 1.09 3.98 0.05
CA THR A 92 2.30 3.17 -0.09
C THR A 92 1.93 1.76 -0.49
N THR A 93 2.79 1.10 -1.25
CA THR A 93 2.70 -0.35 -1.48
C THR A 93 4.04 -1.02 -1.18
N CYS A 94 3.97 -2.26 -0.66
CA CYS A 94 5.05 -3.22 -0.85
C CYS A 94 4.63 -4.17 -1.96
N TYR A 95 5.53 -4.42 -2.90
CA TYR A 95 5.22 -5.23 -4.07
C TYR A 95 6.37 -6.11 -4.51
N ASN A 96 6.03 -7.25 -5.11
CA ASN A 96 7.00 -8.16 -5.69
C ASN A 96 7.11 -7.91 -7.20
N LYS A 97 8.35 -7.79 -7.68
CA LYS A 97 8.67 -7.76 -9.11
C LYS A 97 9.71 -8.82 -9.43
N SER A 98 9.70 -9.28 -10.68
CA SER A 98 10.73 -10.18 -11.20
C SER A 98 11.90 -9.36 -11.72
N ASP A 99 13.11 -9.65 -11.25
CA ASP A 99 14.36 -9.06 -11.70
C ASP A 99 15.37 -10.19 -11.97
N ASP A 100 15.80 -10.33 -13.23
CA ASP A 100 16.76 -11.31 -13.71
C ASP A 100 16.66 -12.71 -13.05
N SER A 101 15.48 -13.34 -13.17
CA SER A 101 15.09 -14.65 -12.59
C SER A 101 14.90 -14.72 -11.06
N ARG A 102 15.04 -13.59 -10.34
CA ARG A 102 14.76 -13.47 -8.91
C ARG A 102 13.48 -12.68 -8.67
N VAL A 103 12.79 -12.98 -7.58
CA VAL A 103 11.69 -12.14 -7.08
C VAL A 103 12.28 -11.23 -6.02
N VAL A 104 12.10 -9.92 -6.20
CA VAL A 104 12.53 -8.89 -5.25
C VAL A 104 11.31 -8.17 -4.71
N SER A 105 11.30 -7.92 -3.39
CA SER A 105 10.25 -7.15 -2.72
C SER A 105 10.69 -5.69 -2.58
N CYS A 106 9.94 -4.80 -3.22
CA CYS A 106 10.15 -3.36 -3.25
C CYS A 106 9.07 -2.64 -2.43
N ALA A 107 9.34 -1.38 -2.10
CA ALA A 107 8.37 -0.47 -1.51
C ALA A 107 8.38 0.89 -2.24
N ALA A 108 7.21 1.51 -2.38
CA ALA A 108 7.09 2.82 -3.01
C ALA A 108 5.87 3.60 -2.51
N VAL A 109 5.90 4.91 -2.74
CA VAL A 109 4.81 5.87 -2.52
C VAL A 109 4.19 6.21 -3.87
N TRP A 110 2.87 6.24 -3.91
CA TRP A 110 2.07 6.43 -5.12
C TRP A 110 1.00 7.49 -4.92
N ARG A 111 0.58 8.10 -6.03
CA ARG A 111 -0.54 9.01 -6.12
C ARG A 111 -1.62 8.46 -7.05
N MET A 112 -2.87 8.54 -6.62
CA MET A 112 -4.05 8.27 -7.45
C MET A 112 -4.26 9.45 -8.41
N PRO A 113 -4.61 9.20 -9.70
CA PRO A 113 -4.91 10.26 -10.67
C PRO A 113 -6.07 11.15 -10.21
N CYS A 114 -6.01 12.47 -10.39
CA CYS A 114 -7.00 13.41 -9.83
C CYS A 114 -8.46 13.16 -10.27
N ASP A 115 -8.65 12.51 -11.42
CA ASP A 115 -9.93 12.16 -12.04
C ASP A 115 -10.41 10.74 -11.68
N TRP A 116 -9.81 10.10 -10.67
CA TRP A 116 -10.21 8.76 -10.25
C TRP A 116 -11.62 8.73 -9.63
N GLU A 117 -12.10 9.81 -9.02
CA GLU A 117 -13.44 9.84 -8.41
C GLU A 117 -14.56 9.93 -9.47
N THR A 118 -14.26 10.49 -10.65
CA THR A 118 -15.23 10.75 -11.72
C THR A 118 -15.65 9.52 -12.53
N GLY A 119 -15.07 8.34 -12.28
CA GLY A 119 -15.45 7.09 -12.97
C GLY A 119 -16.85 6.56 -12.61
N SER A 120 -17.61 7.28 -11.79
CA SER A 120 -18.91 6.85 -11.25
C SER A 120 -20.12 7.52 -11.91
N ASN A 121 -19.97 8.55 -12.77
CA ASN A 121 -21.11 9.24 -13.38
C ASN A 121 -20.74 9.79 -14.77
N ASP A 122 -21.10 9.05 -15.83
CA ASP A 122 -21.85 9.59 -16.98
C ASP A 122 -22.05 8.52 -18.07
N SER A 123 -23.31 8.15 -18.28
CA SER A 123 -23.89 7.45 -19.46
C SER A 123 -23.55 5.97 -19.72
N PRO A 124 -24.56 5.17 -20.17
CA PRO A 124 -24.39 3.75 -20.52
C PRO A 124 -23.92 3.57 -21.97
N ASP A 125 -22.87 4.27 -22.38
CA ASP A 125 -22.30 4.12 -23.73
C ASP A 125 -20.93 3.44 -23.66
N ASP A 126 -20.86 2.25 -24.26
CA ASP A 126 -19.73 1.32 -24.36
C ASP A 126 -18.48 1.97 -25.00
N SER A 127 -17.77 2.79 -24.24
CA SER A 127 -16.45 3.30 -24.62
C SER A 127 -15.45 3.01 -23.50
N ALA A 128 -14.81 1.83 -23.62
CA ALA A 128 -13.57 1.41 -22.98
C ALA A 128 -12.87 2.51 -22.15
N HIS A 129 -13.29 2.69 -20.89
CA HIS A 129 -12.52 3.50 -19.95
C HIS A 129 -11.19 2.78 -19.78
N ASN A 130 -10.14 3.37 -20.37
CA ASN A 130 -8.81 2.85 -20.25
C ASN A 130 -8.45 2.89 -18.75
N PRO A 131 -8.05 1.78 -18.14
CA PRO A 131 -7.85 1.75 -16.69
C PRO A 131 -6.74 2.73 -16.30
N GLN A 132 -7.08 3.64 -15.39
CA GLN A 132 -6.15 4.65 -14.87
C GLN A 132 -5.00 3.97 -14.13
N THR A 133 -3.81 4.57 -14.19
CA THR A 133 -2.59 4.00 -13.59
C THR A 133 -2.13 4.88 -12.43
N LEU A 134 -1.66 4.24 -11.34
CA LEU A 134 -1.03 4.95 -10.23
C LEU A 134 0.23 5.68 -10.68
N GLU A 135 0.38 6.92 -10.22
CA GLU A 135 1.59 7.71 -10.44
C GLU A 135 2.61 7.40 -9.34
N LEU A 136 3.83 7.04 -9.74
CA LEU A 136 4.93 6.84 -8.79
C LEU A 136 5.41 8.19 -8.27
N LEU A 137 5.38 8.39 -6.95
CA LEU A 137 5.98 9.55 -6.30
C LEU A 137 7.45 9.29 -5.98
N CYS A 138 7.75 8.23 -5.22
CA CYS A 138 9.13 7.87 -4.89
C CYS A 138 9.27 6.40 -4.50
N HIS A 139 10.46 5.85 -4.72
CA HIS A 139 10.83 4.53 -4.18
C HIS A 139 11.28 4.65 -2.72
N LEU A 140 10.96 3.62 -1.93
CA LEU A 140 11.43 3.41 -0.55
C LEU A 140 12.41 2.23 -0.51
N ASP A 141 13.17 2.07 -1.59
CA ASP A 141 14.14 1.00 -1.78
C ASP A 141 15.53 1.61 -1.55
N ASP A 142 16.11 1.39 -0.38
CA ASP A 142 17.55 1.54 -0.22
C ASP A 142 18.19 0.17 -0.45
N SER A 143 18.94 0.07 -1.55
CA SER A 143 19.49 -1.18 -2.10
C SER A 143 20.25 -2.12 -1.14
N PRO A 144 20.81 -1.72 0.03
CA PRO A 144 21.45 -2.68 0.93
C PRO A 144 20.50 -3.39 1.91
N HIS A 145 19.26 -2.94 2.09
CA HIS A 145 18.45 -3.33 3.26
C HIS A 145 17.47 -4.51 3.04
N GLY A 146 17.55 -5.17 1.88
CA GLY A 146 16.84 -6.43 1.64
C GLY A 146 15.38 -6.28 1.20
N ASN A 147 14.58 -7.32 1.44
CA ASN A 147 13.20 -7.41 0.94
C ASN A 147 12.19 -6.69 1.84
N ALA A 148 11.44 -5.73 1.27
CA ALA A 148 10.41 -4.99 1.98
C ALA A 148 9.21 -5.88 2.39
N ALA A 149 8.86 -5.87 3.68
CA ALA A 149 7.73 -6.60 4.26
C ALA A 149 6.48 -5.72 4.42
N CYS A 150 6.64 -4.50 4.92
CA CYS A 150 5.55 -3.53 5.06
C CYS A 150 6.06 -2.08 5.14
N VAL A 151 5.18 -1.13 4.86
CA VAL A 151 5.39 0.32 5.07
C VAL A 151 4.32 0.85 6.01
N LEU A 152 4.74 1.63 7.01
CA LEU A 152 3.90 2.18 8.05
C LEU A 152 3.96 3.71 7.99
N TRP A 153 2.81 4.35 7.86
CA TRP A 153 2.71 5.81 7.94
C TRP A 153 2.85 6.29 9.39
N GLU A 154 3.47 7.46 9.57
CA GLU A 154 3.39 8.16 10.84
C GLU A 154 1.93 8.49 11.14
N PRO A 155 1.35 7.95 12.22
CA PRO A 155 -0.06 8.11 12.51
C PRO A 155 -0.36 9.57 12.87
N MET A 156 -1.48 10.09 12.36
CA MET A 156 -1.90 11.49 12.58
C MET A 156 -0.87 12.56 12.18
N GLY A 157 0.14 12.19 11.38
CA GLY A 157 1.16 13.10 10.87
C GLY A 157 0.69 13.89 9.66
N ASP A 158 1.58 14.71 9.11
CA ASP A 158 1.35 15.52 7.91
C ASP A 158 1.59 14.74 6.59
N GLY A 159 1.68 13.40 6.67
CA GLY A 159 1.93 12.55 5.52
C GLY A 159 3.35 12.63 4.97
N LYS A 160 4.32 13.14 5.75
CA LYS A 160 5.72 13.27 5.30
C LYS A 160 6.66 12.21 5.86
N ARG A 161 6.17 11.30 6.71
CA ARG A 161 7.04 10.31 7.36
C ARG A 161 6.46 8.92 7.27
N VAL A 162 7.33 7.97 6.89
CA VAL A 162 6.99 6.55 6.82
C VAL A 162 8.13 5.71 7.37
N ILE A 163 7.82 4.52 7.88
CA ILE A 163 8.80 3.50 8.22
C ILE A 163 8.62 2.32 7.26
N SER A 164 9.68 1.91 6.58
CA SER A 164 9.70 0.61 5.90
C SER A 164 10.38 -0.43 6.78
N LEU A 165 9.82 -1.63 6.81
CA LEU A 165 10.48 -2.81 7.39
C LEU A 165 10.96 -3.69 6.24
N ALA A 166 12.27 -3.89 6.13
CA ALA A 166 12.90 -4.68 5.09
C ALA A 166 13.90 -5.66 5.71
N ASP A 167 13.70 -6.96 5.50
CA ASP A 167 14.42 -8.03 6.21
C ASP A 167 14.63 -7.71 7.71
N ASN A 168 15.85 -7.47 8.19
CA ASN A 168 16.14 -7.12 9.59
C ASN A 168 16.30 -5.61 9.84
N HIS A 169 15.95 -4.75 8.89
CA HIS A 169 16.09 -3.30 8.97
C HIS A 169 14.74 -2.60 9.07
N ALA A 170 14.66 -1.62 9.97
CA ALA A 170 13.60 -0.63 10.01
C ALA A 170 14.21 0.69 9.54
N LEU A 171 13.62 1.31 8.54
CA LEU A 171 14.11 2.54 7.92
C LEU A 171 13.06 3.62 8.08
N LEU A 172 13.42 4.72 8.74
CA LEU A 172 12.57 5.89 8.87
C LEU A 172 12.88 6.85 7.72
N TRP A 173 11.85 7.21 6.96
CA TRP A 173 11.96 8.02 5.77
C TRP A 173 11.25 9.35 5.95
N ASP A 174 11.90 10.40 5.48
CA ASP A 174 11.29 11.71 5.25
C ASP A 174 10.93 11.83 3.76
N LEU A 175 9.66 12.13 3.49
CA LEU A 175 9.09 12.34 2.17
C LEU A 175 9.05 13.84 1.88
N HIS A 176 9.37 14.20 0.64
CA HIS A 176 9.34 15.58 0.18
C HIS A 176 8.42 15.69 -1.03
N GLU A 177 7.36 16.49 -0.95
CA GLU A 177 6.35 16.66 -2.02
C GLU A 177 6.95 17.06 -3.37
N SER A 178 8.04 17.84 -3.36
CA SER A 178 8.71 18.31 -4.58
C SER A 178 9.81 17.38 -5.10
N SER A 179 10.00 16.20 -4.48
CA SER A 179 11.10 15.28 -4.75
C SER A 179 10.58 13.93 -5.15
N THR A 180 11.20 13.33 -6.16
CA THR A 180 10.97 11.91 -6.51
C THR A 180 11.79 10.95 -5.64
N GLN A 181 12.53 11.49 -4.68
CA GLN A 181 13.38 10.74 -3.75
C GLN A 181 12.91 10.96 -2.31
N ALA A 182 12.77 9.85 -1.58
CA ALA A 182 12.65 9.83 -0.13
C ALA A 182 14.05 9.78 0.51
N LYS A 183 14.21 10.38 1.69
CA LYS A 183 15.47 10.39 2.41
C LYS A 183 15.35 9.54 3.67
N VAL A 184 16.27 8.59 3.86
CA VAL A 184 16.39 7.88 5.14
C VAL A 184 16.92 8.86 6.19
N SER A 185 16.15 9.07 7.26
CA SER A 185 16.53 9.93 8.39
C SER A 185 17.10 9.14 9.58
N SER A 186 16.68 7.90 9.76
CA SER A 186 17.20 7.00 10.80
C SER A 186 16.97 5.53 10.43
N THR A 187 17.80 4.63 10.97
CA THR A 187 17.76 3.18 10.70
C THR A 187 17.96 2.38 11.97
N ALA A 188 17.08 1.41 12.23
CA ALA A 188 17.26 0.40 13.27
C ALA A 188 17.58 -0.94 12.63
N THR A 189 18.46 -1.72 13.25
CA THR A 189 18.75 -3.09 12.82
C THR A 189 18.40 -4.07 13.93
N LEU A 190 17.67 -5.11 13.57
CA LEU A 190 17.38 -6.23 14.45
C LEU A 190 18.62 -7.11 14.60
N GLU A 191 19.27 -6.98 15.75
CA GLU A 191 20.45 -7.77 16.09
C GLU A 191 20.07 -9.13 16.72
N GLY A 192 20.87 -10.15 16.39
CA GLY A 192 20.80 -11.47 17.00
C GLY A 192 21.41 -12.55 16.12
N LYS A 193 21.30 -13.81 16.58
CA LYS A 193 21.81 -14.96 15.83
C LYS A 193 20.78 -15.42 14.80
N GLY A 194 21.26 -15.79 13.61
CA GLY A 194 20.43 -16.34 12.53
C GLY A 194 19.95 -15.28 11.53
N GLN A 195 19.08 -15.71 10.62
CA GLN A 195 18.47 -14.85 9.59
C GLN A 195 17.18 -14.24 10.16
N LEU A 196 17.33 -13.15 10.92
CA LEU A 196 16.21 -12.45 11.52
C LEU A 196 15.50 -11.61 10.45
N LYS A 197 14.16 -11.57 10.49
CA LYS A 197 13.36 -10.74 9.61
C LYS A 197 12.16 -10.18 10.34
N PHE A 198 11.88 -8.90 10.13
CA PHE A 198 10.62 -8.30 10.50
C PHE A 198 9.50 -8.91 9.66
N THR A 199 8.38 -9.21 10.32
CA THR A 199 7.17 -9.72 9.66
C THR A 199 6.07 -8.68 9.62
N SER A 200 6.03 -7.78 10.61
CA SER A 200 5.09 -6.68 10.69
C SER A 200 5.55 -5.65 11.73
N GLY A 201 4.93 -4.47 11.71
CA GLY A 201 5.06 -3.49 12.77
C GLY A 201 3.85 -2.58 12.86
N LYS A 202 3.79 -1.83 13.96
CA LYS A 202 2.81 -0.77 14.20
C LYS A 202 3.49 0.41 14.88
N TRP A 203 3.25 1.58 14.33
CA TRP A 203 3.66 2.85 14.92
C TRP A 203 2.67 3.22 16.03
N SER A 204 3.17 3.60 17.20
CA SER A 204 2.34 4.12 18.28
C SER A 204 1.82 5.52 17.91
N PRO A 205 0.50 5.78 17.98
CA PRO A 205 -0.05 7.14 17.83
C PRO A 205 0.14 8.01 19.08
N HIS A 206 0.67 7.44 20.17
CA HIS A 206 0.88 8.14 21.42
C HIS A 206 2.29 8.73 21.51
N HIS A 207 2.49 9.61 22.49
CA HIS A 207 3.80 10.18 22.81
C HIS A 207 4.51 10.79 21.59
N ASN A 208 3.79 11.62 20.83
CA ASN A 208 4.29 12.28 19.62
C ASN A 208 4.85 11.30 18.58
N CYS A 209 4.21 10.14 18.46
CA CYS A 209 4.59 9.10 17.50
C CYS A 209 6.07 8.72 17.64
N SER A 210 6.59 8.62 18.87
CA SER A 210 8.01 8.36 19.10
C SER A 210 8.35 6.87 19.28
N GLN A 211 7.39 5.97 19.09
CA GLN A 211 7.56 4.55 19.39
C GLN A 211 7.05 3.66 18.25
N LEU A 212 7.79 2.60 17.97
CA LEU A 212 7.45 1.56 17.00
C LEU A 212 7.45 0.20 17.70
N ALA A 213 6.43 -0.61 17.46
CA ALA A 213 6.43 -2.03 17.80
C ALA A 213 6.65 -2.87 16.55
N THR A 214 7.52 -3.87 16.60
CA THR A 214 7.78 -4.80 15.49
C THR A 214 7.63 -6.24 15.95
N ALA A 215 7.13 -7.10 15.06
CA ALA A 215 7.15 -8.54 15.23
C ALA A 215 8.27 -9.17 14.40
N ASN A 216 8.95 -10.16 14.96
CA ASN A 216 9.80 -11.10 14.23
C ASN A 216 9.68 -12.48 14.86
N ASP A 217 9.43 -13.49 14.03
CA ASP A 217 9.23 -14.88 14.46
C ASP A 217 8.27 -15.01 15.66
N THR A 218 8.81 -15.32 16.84
CA THR A 218 8.06 -15.54 18.10
C THR A 218 8.17 -14.37 19.08
N ALA A 219 8.72 -13.22 18.67
CA ALA A 219 9.01 -12.08 19.54
C ALA A 219 8.41 -10.77 19.05
N ILE A 220 8.00 -9.93 20.00
CA ILE A 220 7.60 -8.54 19.79
C ILE A 220 8.64 -7.64 20.45
N ARG A 221 9.09 -6.60 19.74
CA ARG A 221 10.06 -5.60 20.24
C ARG A 221 9.49 -4.20 20.11
N GLY A 222 9.84 -3.35 21.06
CA GLY A 222 9.58 -1.92 21.03
C GLY A 222 10.85 -1.14 20.69
N TRP A 223 10.71 -0.08 19.91
CA TRP A 223 11.78 0.81 19.48
C TRP A 223 11.41 2.24 19.85
N ASP A 224 12.39 3.01 20.32
CA ASP A 224 12.26 4.45 20.51
C ASP A 224 12.86 5.16 19.30
N LEU A 225 12.02 5.84 18.53
CA LEU A 225 12.41 6.50 17.27
C LEU A 225 13.31 7.71 17.48
N ARG A 226 13.46 8.19 18.72
CA ARG A 226 14.35 9.32 19.05
C ARG A 226 15.79 8.89 19.20
N THR A 227 16.02 7.61 19.49
CA THR A 227 17.34 7.01 19.68
C THR A 227 17.64 5.93 18.64
N MET A 228 16.83 5.89 17.58
CA MET A 228 16.99 4.99 16.45
C MET A 228 18.15 5.45 15.59
#